data_AF-A0AAQ2DF96-F1
#
_entry.id   AF-A0AAQ2DF96-F1
#
_cell.length_a   1.000
_cell.length_b   1.000
_cell.length_c   1.000
_cell.angle_alpha   90.00
_cell.angle_beta   90.00
_cell.angle_gamma   90.00
#
_symmetry.space_group_name_H-M   'P 1'
#
loop_
_entity.id
_entity.type
_entity.pdbx_description
1 polymer ?
#
loop_
_entity_poly.entity_id
_entity_poly.type
_entity_poly.pdbx_seq_one_letter_code
_entity_poly.pdbx_strand_id
1 'polypeptide(L)'
;MAIDLVNIAQSISKTGFKLEYEIGQTLRKNGWHLISNRCYIDDLEGTVREIDLLAYKVTNLKDLSIYTVIIISCKKNEANSWALLSRPVDDKDPNYNWRPFKGWTNHPAIHHYMSKMTWSPSYHEKLSKACPMLFSAPNVDVFAFQEMSKANSSPQNDKNIFSSITSLMKAQSYEMSILKERQKNKKRIYQFNLASIIESELVRVLFQDNDISAESVNAEDYLCRYILNQKEEVARIKFITASAFPDILRQYSIVHASNCEFIQESYDKFYRDAYKDWSKTQVLLPDFNTLAKPALRMALYRHTRKFATTSDLSLSWSEKKEALSVDIDADDIDLDMVAKLNQDKQFKKEIATAMANVFHYEGDFSFDIGIPF
;
A
#
# COMPACT_ATOMS: atom_id res chain seq x y z
N MET A 1 34.49 25.78 -32.62
CA MET A 1 33.50 24.96 -33.33
C MET A 1 32.13 25.32 -32.81
N ALA A 2 31.17 25.65 -33.67
CA ALA A 2 29.79 25.86 -33.26
C ALA A 2 29.16 24.51 -32.90
N ILE A 3 28.38 24.46 -31.83
CA ILE A 3 27.67 23.25 -31.41
C ILE A 3 26.50 23.02 -32.38
N ASP A 4 26.42 21.82 -32.96
CA ASP A 4 25.29 21.41 -33.80
C ASP A 4 24.10 20.98 -32.94
N LEU A 5 23.19 21.92 -32.71
CA LEU A 5 22.01 21.73 -31.86
C LEU A 5 21.02 20.69 -32.43
N VAL A 6 20.95 20.53 -33.76
CA VAL A 6 20.04 19.57 -34.41
C VAL A 6 20.51 18.15 -34.15
N ASN A 7 21.81 17.90 -34.34
CA ASN A 7 22.39 16.60 -34.09
C ASN A 7 22.30 16.21 -32.60
N ILE A 8 22.45 17.16 -31.68
CA ILE A 8 22.22 16.92 -30.24
C ILE A 8 20.79 16.45 -29.98
N ALA A 9 19.78 17.15 -30.50
CA ALA A 9 18.38 16.77 -30.28
C ALA A 9 18.05 15.39 -30.86
N GLN A 10 18.58 15.07 -32.05
CA GLN A 10 18.43 13.76 -32.66
C GLN A 10 19.14 12.66 -31.84
N SER A 11 20.33 12.94 -31.32
CA SER A 11 21.09 12.00 -30.49
C SER A 11 20.39 11.71 -29.16
N ILE A 12 19.85 12.74 -28.49
CA ILE A 12 19.07 12.56 -27.25
C ILE A 12 17.81 11.74 -27.50
N SER A 13 17.18 11.88 -28.68
CA SER A 13 15.97 11.11 -29.03
C SER A 13 16.20 9.59 -29.14
N LYS A 14 17.46 9.15 -29.28
CA LYS A 14 17.86 7.74 -29.28
C LYS A 14 18.08 7.17 -27.88
N THR A 15 18.12 8.03 -26.85
CA THR A 15 18.29 7.61 -25.46
C THR A 15 16.95 7.26 -24.81
N GLY A 16 16.99 6.63 -23.63
CA GLY A 16 15.80 6.36 -22.82
C GLY A 16 15.09 7.60 -22.29
N PHE A 17 15.76 8.76 -22.24
CA PHE A 17 15.19 10.00 -21.70
C PHE A 17 13.98 10.51 -22.50
N LYS A 18 13.92 10.24 -23.81
CA LYS A 18 12.75 10.58 -24.62
C LYS A 18 11.53 9.78 -24.16
N LEU A 19 11.69 8.48 -23.96
CA LEU A 19 10.63 7.60 -23.45
C LEU A 19 10.16 8.06 -22.07
N GLU A 20 11.10 8.32 -21.14
CA GLU A 20 10.77 8.84 -19.79
C GLU A 20 9.96 10.13 -19.86
N TYR A 21 10.35 11.07 -20.75
CA TYR A 21 9.61 12.31 -20.96
C TYR A 21 8.19 12.04 -21.47
N GLU A 22 8.00 11.21 -22.49
CA GLU A 22 6.70 10.91 -23.09
C GLU A 22 5.75 10.21 -22.11
N ILE A 23 6.26 9.22 -21.38
CA ILE A 23 5.52 8.55 -20.30
C ILE A 23 5.16 9.53 -19.19
N GLY A 24 6.12 10.37 -18.76
CA GLY A 24 5.91 11.41 -17.76
C GLY A 24 4.84 12.43 -18.16
N GLN A 25 4.82 12.84 -19.43
CA GLN A 25 3.76 13.72 -19.97
C GLN A 25 2.40 13.02 -19.98
N THR A 26 2.36 11.75 -20.38
CA THR A 26 1.12 10.96 -20.39
C THR A 26 0.54 10.84 -18.99
N LEU A 27 1.37 10.58 -17.98
CA LEU A 27 0.97 10.55 -16.57
C LEU A 27 0.37 11.88 -16.09
N ARG A 28 1.07 12.99 -16.30
CA ARG A 28 0.62 14.32 -15.88
C ARG A 28 -0.69 14.72 -16.53
N LYS A 29 -0.84 14.48 -17.84
CA LYS A 29 -2.09 14.72 -18.58
C LYS A 29 -3.29 13.95 -18.02
N ASN A 30 -3.05 12.82 -17.35
CA ASN A 30 -4.06 11.97 -16.73
C ASN A 30 -4.19 12.19 -15.20
N GLY A 31 -3.67 13.31 -14.69
CA GLY A 31 -3.82 13.73 -13.30
C GLY A 31 -2.96 12.94 -12.31
N TRP A 32 -1.88 12.33 -12.76
CA TRP A 32 -0.89 11.71 -11.88
C TRP A 32 0.18 12.73 -11.48
N HIS A 33 0.50 12.77 -10.19
CA HIS A 33 1.71 13.45 -9.73
C HIS A 33 2.92 12.62 -10.14
N LEU A 34 4.01 13.30 -10.47
CA LEU A 34 5.22 12.67 -10.99
C LEU A 34 6.45 13.18 -10.26
N ILE A 35 7.26 12.25 -9.78
CA ILE A 35 8.64 12.47 -9.34
C ILE A 35 9.53 11.73 -10.34
N SER A 36 10.38 12.45 -11.05
CA SER A 36 11.38 11.88 -11.96
C SER A 36 12.73 11.77 -11.26
N ASN A 37 13.56 10.82 -11.68
CA ASN A 37 14.99 10.76 -11.38
C ASN A 37 15.27 10.75 -9.87
N ARG A 38 14.50 9.95 -9.14
CA ARG A 38 14.58 9.90 -7.67
C ARG A 38 15.73 9.00 -7.26
N CYS A 39 16.78 9.58 -6.72
CA CYS A 39 17.92 8.83 -6.20
C CYS A 39 17.62 8.19 -4.83
N TYR A 40 18.16 7.00 -4.61
CA TYR A 40 18.17 6.31 -3.33
C TYR A 40 19.47 5.53 -3.16
N ILE A 41 19.80 5.19 -1.90
CA ILE A 41 20.92 4.31 -1.59
C ILE A 41 20.36 2.89 -1.46
N ASP A 42 20.94 1.96 -2.19
CA ASP A 42 20.67 0.53 -2.02
C ASP A 42 21.35 0.05 -0.75
N ASP A 43 20.59 -0.18 0.32
CA ASP A 43 21.14 -0.56 1.62
C ASP A 43 21.92 -1.90 1.59
N LEU A 44 21.71 -2.75 0.57
CA LEU A 44 22.43 -4.02 0.42
C LEU A 44 23.79 -3.85 -0.26
N GLU A 45 23.89 -2.94 -1.23
CA GLU A 45 25.08 -2.76 -2.07
C GLU A 45 25.85 -1.48 -1.76
N GLY A 46 25.26 -0.55 -0.99
CA GLY A 46 25.81 0.77 -0.70
C GLY A 46 25.87 1.70 -1.92
N THR A 47 25.28 1.30 -3.06
CA THR A 47 25.34 2.05 -4.31
C THR A 47 24.17 3.01 -4.46
N VAL A 48 24.41 4.19 -5.04
CA VAL A 48 23.35 5.11 -5.45
C VAL A 48 22.64 4.54 -6.67
N ARG A 49 21.31 4.46 -6.59
CA ARG A 49 20.41 4.04 -7.66
C ARG A 49 19.40 5.13 -7.93
N GLU A 50 18.79 5.07 -9.11
CA GLU A 50 17.79 6.02 -9.57
C GLU A 50 16.50 5.28 -9.90
N ILE A 51 15.37 5.89 -9.55
CA ILE A 51 14.06 5.51 -10.05
C ILE A 51 13.75 6.42 -11.22
N ASP A 52 13.58 5.84 -12.41
CA ASP A 52 13.28 6.57 -13.64
C ASP A 52 12.05 7.47 -13.42
N LEU A 53 10.90 6.87 -13.06
CA LEU A 53 9.67 7.60 -12.74
C LEU A 53 8.92 6.99 -11.55
N LEU A 54 8.51 7.83 -10.60
CA LEU A 54 7.58 7.50 -9.53
C LEU A 54 6.32 8.35 -9.70
N ALA A 55 5.22 7.69 -10.06
CA ALA A 55 3.93 8.33 -10.25
C ALA A 55 2.98 8.00 -9.11
N TYR A 56 2.13 8.95 -8.72
CA TYR A 56 1.08 8.66 -7.73
C TYR A 56 -0.20 9.48 -7.93
N LYS A 57 -1.31 8.90 -7.51
CA LYS A 57 -2.57 9.60 -7.23
C LYS A 57 -2.86 9.57 -5.75
N VAL A 58 -3.46 10.64 -5.25
CA VAL A 58 -3.82 10.79 -3.84
C VAL A 58 -5.23 11.34 -3.70
N THR A 59 -6.00 10.73 -2.79
CA THR A 59 -7.30 11.22 -2.33
C THR A 59 -7.27 11.32 -0.82
N ASN A 60 -7.76 12.41 -0.25
CA ASN A 60 -7.94 12.54 1.19
C ASN A 60 -9.34 12.09 1.58
N LEU A 61 -9.42 11.14 2.49
CA LEU A 61 -10.65 10.61 3.08
C LEU A 61 -10.59 10.87 4.58
N LYS A 62 -11.38 11.82 5.08
CA LYS A 62 -11.39 12.19 6.51
C LYS A 62 -9.98 12.54 7.00
N ASP A 63 -9.43 11.79 7.94
CA ASP A 63 -8.09 11.94 8.51
C ASP A 63 -6.99 11.11 7.79
N LEU A 64 -7.36 10.38 6.73
CA LEU A 64 -6.51 9.44 6.00
C LEU A 64 -6.23 9.92 4.56
N SER A 65 -4.97 9.88 4.12
CA SER A 65 -4.64 10.02 2.69
C SER A 65 -4.40 8.66 2.03
N ILE A 66 -5.08 8.42 0.91
CA ILE A 66 -5.02 7.17 0.14
C ILE A 66 -4.15 7.39 -1.09
N TYR A 67 -3.05 6.65 -1.19
CA TYR A 67 -2.09 6.72 -2.30
C TYR A 67 -2.12 5.47 -3.16
N THR A 68 -2.24 5.66 -4.46
CA THR A 68 -1.95 4.63 -5.47
C THR A 68 -0.67 5.04 -6.18
N VAL A 69 0.36 4.20 -6.11
CA VAL A 69 1.71 4.49 -6.60
C VAL A 69 2.05 3.53 -7.75
N ILE A 70 2.69 4.07 -8.78
CA ILE A 70 3.31 3.30 -9.86
C ILE A 70 4.80 3.66 -9.86
N ILE A 71 5.64 2.67 -9.61
CA ILE A 71 7.08 2.77 -9.83
C ILE A 71 7.35 2.23 -11.23
N ILE A 72 7.97 3.06 -12.06
CA ILE A 72 8.10 2.81 -13.48
C ILE A 72 9.58 2.78 -13.84
N SER A 73 9.97 1.75 -14.59
CA SER A 73 11.24 1.72 -15.30
C SER A 73 10.98 1.84 -16.80
N CYS A 74 11.75 2.69 -17.47
CA CYS A 74 11.65 2.93 -18.90
C CYS A 74 12.85 2.30 -19.60
N LYS A 75 12.63 1.39 -20.54
CA LYS A 75 13.69 0.75 -21.33
C LYS A 75 13.42 0.95 -22.81
N LYS A 76 14.41 1.51 -23.51
CA LYS A 76 14.41 1.64 -24.96
C LYS A 76 15.38 0.63 -25.56
N ASN A 77 14.94 -0.12 -26.56
CA ASN A 77 15.82 -1.00 -27.31
C ASN A 77 15.41 -1.04 -28.78
N GLU A 78 16.22 -0.42 -29.64
CA GLU A 78 15.96 -0.39 -31.09
C GLU A 78 16.41 -1.69 -31.78
N ALA A 79 17.40 -2.40 -31.21
CA ALA A 79 18.03 -3.56 -31.84
C ALA A 79 17.38 -4.89 -31.44
N ASN A 80 16.85 -5.00 -30.22
CA ASN A 80 16.33 -6.26 -29.68
C ASN A 80 14.88 -6.11 -29.20
N SER A 81 14.08 -7.15 -29.43
CA SER A 81 12.78 -7.37 -28.80
C SER A 81 12.96 -8.10 -27.47
N TRP A 82 11.96 -8.01 -26.59
CA TRP A 82 11.96 -8.75 -25.32
C TRP A 82 11.07 -9.98 -25.43
N ALA A 83 11.66 -11.17 -25.32
CA ALA A 83 10.93 -12.43 -25.26
C ALA A 83 10.72 -12.85 -23.79
N LEU A 84 9.45 -13.09 -23.44
CA LEU A 84 9.01 -13.58 -22.14
C LEU A 84 8.72 -15.08 -22.27
N LEU A 85 9.56 -15.91 -21.69
CA LEU A 85 9.44 -17.36 -21.75
C LEU A 85 8.46 -17.80 -20.67
N SER A 86 7.39 -18.46 -21.09
CA SER A 86 6.20 -18.67 -20.29
C SER A 86 5.68 -20.10 -20.39
N ARG A 87 4.94 -20.52 -19.38
CA ARG A 87 4.25 -21.82 -19.31
C ARG A 87 2.83 -21.63 -18.76
N PRO A 88 1.92 -22.61 -18.91
CA PRO A 88 0.60 -22.54 -18.29
C PRO A 88 0.70 -22.33 -16.77
N VAL A 89 -0.22 -21.55 -16.21
CA VAL A 89 -0.33 -21.36 -14.75
C VAL A 89 -0.83 -22.64 -14.10
N ASP A 90 -0.19 -23.05 -13.02
CA ASP A 90 -0.72 -24.05 -12.09
C ASP A 90 -1.47 -23.32 -10.95
N ASP A 91 -2.80 -23.28 -11.06
CA ASP A 91 -3.67 -22.61 -10.09
C ASP A 91 -3.70 -23.32 -8.73
N LYS A 92 -3.18 -24.54 -8.66
CA LYS A 92 -3.11 -25.36 -7.45
C LYS A 92 -1.74 -25.35 -6.78
N ASP A 93 -0.73 -24.67 -7.34
CA ASP A 93 0.59 -24.59 -6.71
C ASP A 93 0.49 -23.86 -5.35
N PRO A 94 0.62 -24.56 -4.22
CA PRO A 94 0.48 -23.94 -2.90
C PRO A 94 1.65 -23.01 -2.58
N ASN A 95 2.74 -23.10 -3.34
CA ASN A 95 3.91 -22.27 -3.13
C ASN A 95 3.81 -20.93 -3.85
N TYR A 96 2.82 -20.74 -4.74
CA TYR A 96 2.75 -19.57 -5.60
C TYR A 96 1.64 -18.61 -5.18
N ASN A 97 2.02 -17.35 -4.94
CA ASN A 97 1.05 -16.27 -4.77
C ASN A 97 0.81 -15.60 -6.12
N TRP A 98 -0.20 -16.06 -6.86
CA TRP A 98 -0.60 -15.50 -8.16
C TRP A 98 -1.18 -14.08 -8.09
N ARG A 99 -1.46 -13.59 -6.87
CA ARG A 99 -2.08 -12.29 -6.61
C ARG A 99 -1.40 -11.60 -5.43
N PRO A 100 -0.12 -11.22 -5.55
CA PRO A 100 0.56 -10.53 -4.45
C PRO A 100 -0.05 -9.15 -4.24
N PHE A 101 -0.23 -8.77 -2.97
CA PHE A 101 -0.60 -7.41 -2.59
C PHE A 101 0.62 -6.69 -2.01
N LYS A 102 0.88 -5.47 -2.48
CA LYS A 102 1.96 -4.60 -1.97
C LYS A 102 1.36 -3.30 -1.50
N GLY A 103 1.26 -3.15 -0.18
CA GLY A 103 0.77 -1.93 0.43
C GLY A 103 1.31 -1.73 1.84
N TRP A 104 1.14 -0.50 2.32
CA TRP A 104 1.60 -0.07 3.63
C TRP A 104 0.61 0.94 4.21
N THR A 105 0.40 0.91 5.53
CA THR A 105 -0.38 1.93 6.22
C THR A 105 0.12 2.12 7.66
N ASN A 106 -0.01 3.35 8.17
CA ASN A 106 0.12 3.69 9.59
C ASN A 106 -1.23 4.07 10.23
N HIS A 107 -2.34 3.86 9.51
CA HIS A 107 -3.67 4.09 10.04
C HIS A 107 -4.13 2.85 10.82
N PRO A 108 -4.45 2.96 12.12
CA PRO A 108 -4.75 1.81 12.98
C PRO A 108 -5.90 0.94 12.46
N ALA A 109 -7.03 1.58 12.09
CA ALA A 109 -8.21 0.88 11.56
C ALA A 109 -7.91 0.04 10.31
N ILE A 110 -7.17 0.60 9.36
CA ILE A 110 -6.83 -0.08 8.11
C ILE A 110 -5.76 -1.14 8.36
N HIS A 111 -4.77 -0.84 9.20
CA HIS A 111 -3.74 -1.79 9.60
C HIS A 111 -4.34 -3.06 10.23
N HIS A 112 -5.36 -2.90 11.09
CA HIS A 112 -6.08 -4.02 11.71
C HIS A 112 -6.69 -4.98 10.67
N TYR A 113 -7.20 -4.48 9.54
CA TYR A 113 -7.70 -5.35 8.48
C TYR A 113 -6.58 -5.89 7.61
N MET A 114 -5.59 -5.06 7.24
CA MET A 114 -4.45 -5.46 6.42
C MET A 114 -3.60 -6.58 7.03
N SER A 115 -3.57 -6.71 8.36
CA SER A 115 -2.88 -7.79 9.06
C SER A 115 -3.61 -9.14 9.01
N LYS A 116 -4.87 -9.18 8.55
CA LYS A 116 -5.66 -10.41 8.43
C LYS A 116 -5.35 -11.13 7.11
N MET A 117 -5.26 -12.46 7.16
CA MET A 117 -5.03 -13.30 5.96
C MET A 117 -6.09 -13.12 4.86
N THR A 118 -7.31 -12.71 5.23
CA THR A 118 -8.41 -12.49 4.29
C THR A 118 -8.33 -11.19 3.51
N TRP A 119 -7.48 -10.23 3.92
CA TRP A 119 -7.40 -8.92 3.27
C TRP A 119 -7.03 -9.01 1.81
N SER A 120 -5.89 -9.65 1.51
CA SER A 120 -5.37 -9.74 0.14
C SER A 120 -6.36 -10.47 -0.79
N PRO A 121 -6.93 -11.63 -0.42
CA PRO A 121 -7.98 -12.27 -1.22
C PRO A 121 -9.20 -11.37 -1.49
N SER A 122 -9.78 -10.74 -0.47
CA SER A 122 -10.95 -9.86 -0.65
C SER A 122 -10.64 -8.64 -1.51
N TYR A 123 -9.46 -8.04 -1.31
CA TYR A 123 -9.00 -6.90 -2.10
C TYR A 123 -8.88 -7.30 -3.58
N HIS A 124 -8.17 -8.40 -3.86
CA HIS A 124 -8.00 -8.87 -5.24
C HIS A 124 -9.32 -9.28 -5.88
N GLU A 125 -10.23 -9.92 -5.16
CA GLU A 125 -11.54 -10.27 -5.72
C GLU A 125 -12.32 -9.03 -6.22
N LYS A 126 -12.30 -7.94 -5.45
CA LYS A 126 -12.92 -6.67 -5.86
C LYS A 126 -12.18 -6.03 -7.03
N LEU A 127 -10.85 -5.92 -6.95
CA LEU A 127 -10.05 -5.23 -7.95
C LEU A 127 -9.91 -6.00 -9.27
N SER A 128 -9.91 -7.33 -9.29
CA SER A 128 -9.91 -8.10 -10.55
C SER A 128 -11.20 -7.86 -11.34
N LYS A 129 -12.33 -7.61 -10.68
CA LYS A 129 -13.60 -7.29 -11.35
C LYS A 129 -13.58 -5.88 -11.97
N ALA A 130 -13.01 -4.90 -11.25
CA ALA A 130 -12.94 -3.51 -11.72
C ALA A 130 -11.83 -3.28 -12.76
N CYS A 131 -10.67 -3.92 -12.57
CA CYS A 131 -9.44 -3.68 -13.33
C CYS A 131 -8.76 -5.01 -13.70
N PRO A 132 -9.39 -5.87 -14.51
CA PRO A 132 -8.92 -7.23 -14.75
C PRO A 132 -7.51 -7.28 -15.33
N MET A 133 -7.13 -6.31 -16.17
CA MET A 133 -5.79 -6.23 -16.77
C MET A 133 -4.66 -6.07 -15.76
N LEU A 134 -4.93 -5.55 -14.56
CA LEU A 134 -3.92 -5.24 -13.54
C LEU A 134 -3.99 -6.18 -12.34
N PHE A 135 -5.17 -6.72 -12.03
CA PHE A 135 -5.41 -7.46 -10.78
C PHE A 135 -5.93 -8.87 -10.98
N SER A 136 -6.27 -9.31 -12.20
CA SER A 136 -6.55 -10.74 -12.42
C SER A 136 -5.29 -11.57 -12.17
N ALA A 137 -5.48 -12.87 -11.91
CA ALA A 137 -4.36 -13.80 -11.99
C ALA A 137 -3.75 -13.74 -13.40
N PRO A 138 -2.42 -13.91 -13.54
CA PRO A 138 -1.81 -13.94 -14.86
C PRO A 138 -2.34 -15.13 -15.66
N ASN A 139 -2.36 -15.00 -16.99
CA ASN A 139 -2.78 -16.08 -17.88
C ASN A 139 -1.68 -17.15 -18.07
N VAL A 140 -0.42 -16.76 -17.84
CA VAL A 140 0.77 -17.60 -17.99
C VAL A 140 1.75 -17.32 -16.85
N ASP A 141 2.58 -18.29 -16.51
CA ASP A 141 3.72 -18.14 -15.60
C ASP A 141 4.97 -17.85 -16.42
N VAL A 142 5.47 -16.61 -16.35
CA VAL A 142 6.73 -16.22 -17.00
C VAL A 142 7.89 -16.66 -16.12
N PHE A 143 8.65 -17.66 -16.58
CA PHE A 143 9.73 -18.28 -15.81
C PHE A 143 11.13 -17.83 -16.23
N ALA A 144 11.28 -17.26 -17.42
CA ALA A 144 12.56 -16.76 -17.93
C ALA A 144 12.38 -15.64 -18.97
N PHE A 145 13.49 -15.00 -19.33
CA PHE A 145 13.53 -13.89 -20.28
C PHE A 145 14.68 -14.05 -21.25
N GLN A 146 14.53 -13.46 -22.42
CA GLN A 146 15.57 -13.44 -23.44
C GLN A 146 15.41 -12.20 -24.31
N GLU A 147 16.46 -11.40 -24.48
CA GLU A 147 16.46 -10.41 -25.57
C GLU A 147 16.70 -11.13 -26.90
N MET A 148 15.94 -10.77 -27.93
CA MET A 148 16.01 -11.36 -29.26
C MET A 148 16.36 -10.27 -30.26
N SER A 149 17.42 -10.47 -31.05
CA SER A 149 17.80 -9.53 -32.11
C SER A 149 16.69 -9.40 -33.14
N LYS A 150 16.25 -8.18 -33.44
CA LYS A 150 15.22 -7.93 -34.47
C LYS A 150 15.72 -8.27 -35.87
N ALA A 151 17.03 -8.21 -36.10
CA ALA A 151 17.62 -8.42 -37.42
C ALA A 151 17.59 -9.89 -37.87
N ASN A 152 17.72 -10.83 -36.93
CA ASN A 152 17.91 -12.25 -37.24
C ASN A 152 17.29 -13.21 -36.21
N SER A 153 16.51 -12.70 -35.25
CA SER A 153 15.89 -13.49 -34.17
C SER A 153 16.88 -14.32 -33.36
N SER A 154 18.15 -13.91 -33.27
CA SER A 154 19.12 -14.62 -32.43
C SER A 154 19.06 -14.15 -30.98
N PRO A 155 19.24 -15.06 -30.00
CA PRO A 155 19.35 -14.71 -28.58
C PRO A 155 20.50 -13.72 -28.32
N GLN A 156 20.25 -12.75 -27.46
CA GLN A 156 21.20 -11.74 -26.99
C GLN A 156 21.42 -11.84 -25.47
N ASN A 157 22.11 -10.89 -24.84
CA ASN A 157 22.13 -10.85 -23.37
C ASN A 157 20.84 -10.20 -22.85
N ASP A 158 20.37 -10.60 -21.68
CA ASP A 158 19.12 -10.16 -21.05
C ASP A 158 19.32 -9.06 -19.99
N LYS A 159 20.50 -8.42 -19.97
CA LYS A 159 20.89 -7.45 -18.92
C LYS A 159 19.89 -6.31 -18.76
N ASN A 160 19.29 -5.83 -19.85
CA ASN A 160 18.31 -4.75 -19.80
C ASN A 160 17.01 -5.18 -19.11
N ILE A 161 16.57 -6.42 -19.36
CA ILE A 161 15.38 -7.01 -18.72
C ILE A 161 15.65 -7.17 -17.23
N PHE A 162 16.76 -7.83 -16.89
CA PHE A 162 17.17 -8.06 -15.51
C PHE A 162 17.35 -6.75 -14.73
N SER A 163 18.00 -5.74 -15.32
CA SER A 163 18.15 -4.43 -14.69
C SER A 163 16.83 -3.70 -14.48
N SER A 164 15.86 -3.85 -15.39
CA SER A 164 14.52 -3.28 -15.22
C SER A 164 13.79 -3.92 -14.04
N ILE A 165 13.81 -5.25 -13.96
CA ILE A 165 13.19 -6.03 -12.87
C ILE A 165 13.81 -5.67 -11.53
N THR A 166 15.14 -5.76 -11.42
CA THR A 166 15.85 -5.53 -10.16
C THR A 166 15.73 -4.09 -9.67
N SER A 167 15.84 -3.10 -10.56
CA SER A 167 15.65 -1.69 -10.18
C SER A 167 14.24 -1.42 -9.64
N LEU A 168 13.20 -2.00 -10.25
CA LEU A 168 11.81 -1.85 -9.78
C LEU A 168 11.60 -2.45 -8.40
N MET A 169 12.09 -3.67 -8.15
CA MET A 169 11.94 -4.34 -6.86
C MET A 169 12.70 -3.61 -5.74
N LYS A 170 13.95 -3.20 -6.01
CA LYS A 170 14.77 -2.44 -5.06
C LYS A 170 14.14 -1.08 -4.73
N ALA A 171 13.63 -0.38 -5.74
CA ALA A 171 12.91 0.88 -5.58
C ALA A 171 11.64 0.73 -4.72
N GLN A 172 10.85 -0.33 -4.95
CA GLN A 172 9.66 -0.62 -4.14
C GLN A 172 10.00 -0.84 -2.69
N SER A 173 11.00 -1.69 -2.44
CA SER A 173 11.47 -1.98 -1.10
C SER A 173 11.94 -0.71 -0.38
N TYR A 174 12.78 0.09 -1.03
CA TYR A 174 13.27 1.34 -0.48
C TYR A 174 12.12 2.30 -0.16
N GLU A 175 11.20 2.52 -1.10
CA GLU A 175 10.07 3.43 -0.85
C GLU A 175 9.19 2.94 0.29
N MET A 176 8.98 1.63 0.43
CA MET A 176 8.21 1.07 1.54
C MET A 176 8.93 1.17 2.88
N SER A 177 10.26 0.93 2.93
CA SER A 177 11.03 0.92 4.17
C SER A 177 11.07 2.28 4.86
N ILE A 178 11.16 3.37 4.08
CA ILE A 178 11.23 4.73 4.61
C ILE A 178 9.88 5.31 5.03
N LEU A 179 8.75 4.66 4.70
CA LEU A 179 7.41 5.23 4.97
C LEU A 179 7.13 5.43 6.46
N LYS A 180 7.59 4.50 7.31
CA LYS A 180 7.37 4.57 8.76
C LYS A 180 7.87 5.88 9.36
N GLU A 181 9.10 6.25 9.05
CA GLU A 181 9.71 7.49 9.52
C GLU A 181 9.20 8.72 8.76
N ARG A 182 9.12 8.61 7.42
CA ARG A 182 8.73 9.72 6.53
C ARG A 182 7.30 10.20 6.80
N GLN A 183 6.40 9.30 7.22
CA GLN A 183 4.96 9.58 7.36
C GLN A 183 4.45 9.51 8.80
N LYS A 184 5.35 9.57 9.80
CA LYS A 184 4.99 9.45 11.23
C LYS A 184 3.85 10.37 11.70
N ASN A 185 3.72 11.56 11.12
CA ASN A 185 2.77 12.60 11.56
C ASN A 185 1.47 12.66 10.75
N LYS A 186 1.28 11.81 9.72
CA LYS A 186 0.08 11.84 8.87
C LYS A 186 -0.40 10.42 8.63
N LYS A 187 -1.69 10.15 8.83
CA LYS A 187 -2.27 8.83 8.55
C LYS A 187 -2.39 8.64 7.04
N ARG A 188 -1.82 7.55 6.55
CA ARG A 188 -1.71 7.26 5.11
C ARG A 188 -1.85 5.77 4.84
N ILE A 189 -2.33 5.47 3.65
CA ILE A 189 -2.20 4.15 3.03
C ILE A 189 -1.58 4.31 1.65
N TYR A 190 -0.69 3.40 1.31
CA TYR A 190 -0.03 3.29 0.02
C TYR A 190 -0.31 1.91 -0.57
N GLN A 191 -0.68 1.88 -1.84
CA GLN A 191 -0.70 0.67 -2.66
C GLN A 191 0.28 0.85 -3.82
N PHE A 192 1.23 -0.07 -3.94
CA PHE A 192 2.34 0.02 -4.90
C PHE A 192 2.12 -0.92 -6.08
N ASN A 193 2.40 -0.41 -7.27
CA ASN A 193 2.41 -1.13 -8.54
C ASN A 193 3.75 -0.94 -9.23
N LEU A 194 4.22 -1.96 -9.95
CA LEU A 194 5.48 -1.92 -10.69
C LEU A 194 5.19 -2.07 -12.19
N ALA A 195 5.75 -1.18 -12.98
CA ALA A 195 5.60 -1.22 -14.44
C ALA A 195 6.98 -1.08 -15.11
N SER A 196 7.27 -1.97 -16.05
CA SER A 196 8.40 -1.86 -16.95
C SER A 196 7.86 -1.49 -18.33
N ILE A 197 8.10 -0.24 -18.73
CA ILE A 197 7.64 0.31 -20.00
C ILE A 197 8.76 0.21 -21.01
N ILE A 198 8.45 -0.40 -22.15
CA ILE A 198 9.44 -0.79 -23.14
C ILE A 198 9.11 -0.10 -24.48
N GLU A 199 10.08 0.65 -25.02
CA GLU A 199 10.05 1.11 -26.42
C GLU A 199 10.77 0.07 -27.29
N SER A 200 10.12 -1.08 -27.46
CA SER A 200 10.49 -2.21 -28.32
C SER A 200 9.29 -3.18 -28.43
N GLU A 201 9.41 -4.27 -29.18
CA GLU A 201 8.39 -5.32 -29.21
C GLU A 201 8.51 -6.23 -27.99
N LEU A 202 7.36 -6.69 -27.50
CA LEU A 202 7.25 -7.68 -26.44
C LEU A 202 6.63 -8.94 -27.02
N VAL A 203 7.29 -10.08 -26.82
CA VAL A 203 6.90 -11.37 -27.39
C VAL A 203 6.69 -12.36 -26.25
N ARG A 204 5.53 -12.99 -26.17
CA ARG A 204 5.31 -14.15 -25.29
C ARG A 204 5.74 -15.40 -26.04
N VAL A 205 6.60 -16.20 -25.43
CA VAL A 205 6.96 -17.54 -25.92
C VAL A 205 6.34 -18.55 -24.96
N LEU A 206 5.33 -19.29 -25.40
CA LEU A 206 4.62 -20.28 -24.59
C LEU A 206 5.21 -21.66 -24.83
N PHE A 207 5.71 -22.27 -23.76
CA PHE A 207 6.12 -23.66 -23.70
C PHE A 207 4.95 -24.47 -23.15
N GLN A 208 4.41 -25.37 -23.98
CA GLN A 208 3.32 -26.25 -23.59
C GLN A 208 3.54 -27.64 -24.19
N ASP A 209 3.67 -28.64 -23.32
CA ASP A 209 3.98 -30.01 -23.69
C ASP A 209 5.25 -30.10 -24.57
N ASN A 210 5.10 -30.46 -25.85
CA ASN A 210 6.19 -30.54 -26.83
C ASN A 210 6.19 -29.37 -27.83
N ASP A 211 5.27 -28.40 -27.67
CA ASP A 211 5.11 -27.28 -28.58
C ASP A 211 5.66 -25.98 -27.97
N ILE A 212 6.27 -25.18 -28.84
CA ILE A 212 6.71 -23.81 -28.53
C ILE A 212 6.03 -22.88 -29.51
N SER A 213 5.21 -21.96 -29.00
CA SER A 213 4.55 -20.94 -29.81
C SER A 213 4.98 -19.54 -29.36
N ALA A 214 4.99 -18.60 -30.29
CA ALA A 214 5.35 -17.21 -30.01
C ALA A 214 4.27 -16.27 -30.53
N GLU A 215 3.93 -15.27 -29.72
CA GLU A 215 2.96 -14.23 -30.09
C GLU A 215 3.42 -12.85 -29.60
N SER A 216 3.15 -11.83 -30.40
CA SER A 216 3.37 -10.44 -29.99
C SER A 216 2.31 -10.05 -28.97
N VAL A 217 2.75 -9.48 -27.84
CA VAL A 217 1.88 -8.98 -26.79
C VAL A 217 2.18 -7.52 -26.51
N ASN A 218 1.21 -6.80 -25.98
CA ASN A 218 1.39 -5.39 -25.59
C ASN A 218 1.62 -5.21 -24.09
N ALA A 219 1.27 -6.22 -23.30
CA ALA A 219 1.56 -6.25 -21.89
C ALA A 219 1.54 -7.68 -21.37
N GLU A 220 2.31 -7.91 -20.31
CA GLU A 220 2.36 -9.20 -19.62
C GLU A 220 2.63 -9.01 -18.13
N ASP A 221 2.11 -9.91 -17.32
CA ASP A 221 2.44 -9.99 -15.90
C ASP A 221 3.63 -10.92 -15.65
N TYR A 222 4.60 -10.41 -14.91
CA TYR A 222 5.66 -11.22 -14.34
C TYR A 222 5.59 -11.19 -12.81
N LEU A 223 5.57 -12.38 -12.22
CA LEU A 223 5.60 -12.57 -10.80
C LEU A 223 7.01 -13.01 -10.40
N CYS A 224 7.73 -12.13 -9.73
CA CYS A 224 9.10 -12.38 -9.30
C CYS A 224 9.13 -12.69 -7.81
N ARG A 225 9.71 -13.83 -7.44
CA ARG A 225 10.07 -14.13 -6.05
C ARG A 225 11.46 -13.59 -5.78
N TYR A 226 11.62 -12.86 -4.70
CA TYR A 226 12.91 -12.36 -4.27
C TYR A 226 13.00 -12.37 -2.75
N ILE A 227 14.21 -12.56 -2.25
CA ILE A 227 14.50 -12.44 -0.82
C ILE A 227 15.13 -11.08 -0.62
N LEU A 228 14.48 -10.24 0.18
CA LEU A 228 15.01 -8.95 0.56
C LEU A 228 14.84 -8.77 2.06
N ASN A 229 15.90 -8.33 2.75
CA ASN A 229 15.94 -8.24 4.21
C ASN A 229 15.53 -9.55 4.91
N GLN A 230 16.02 -10.68 4.39
CA GLN A 230 15.73 -12.05 4.90
C GLN A 230 14.24 -12.44 4.87
N LYS A 231 13.41 -11.73 4.10
CA LYS A 231 12.01 -12.07 3.87
C LYS A 231 11.80 -12.39 2.41
N GLU A 232 11.24 -13.56 2.15
CA GLU A 232 10.76 -13.91 0.82
C GLU A 232 9.51 -13.10 0.51
N GLU A 233 9.54 -12.40 -0.62
CA GLU A 233 8.44 -11.59 -1.10
C GLU A 233 8.19 -11.85 -2.58
N VAL A 234 6.93 -11.78 -2.98
CA VAL A 234 6.53 -11.87 -4.39
C VAL A 234 6.13 -10.49 -4.88
N ALA A 235 6.78 -9.99 -5.93
CA ALA A 235 6.41 -8.76 -6.63
C ALA A 235 5.74 -9.07 -7.95
N ARG A 236 4.73 -8.28 -8.31
CA ARG A 236 4.13 -8.28 -9.64
C ARG A 236 4.67 -7.10 -10.43
N ILE A 237 5.29 -7.38 -11.56
CA ILE A 237 5.77 -6.39 -12.52
C ILE A 237 4.93 -6.51 -13.78
N LYS A 238 4.34 -5.41 -14.22
CA LYS A 238 3.66 -5.34 -15.51
C LYS A 238 4.66 -4.90 -16.58
N PHE A 239 5.02 -5.79 -17.50
CA PHE A 239 5.70 -5.40 -18.73
C PHE A 239 4.67 -4.77 -19.67
N ILE A 240 5.00 -3.63 -20.28
CA ILE A 240 4.08 -2.83 -21.08
C ILE A 240 4.86 -2.23 -22.26
N THR A 241 4.36 -2.38 -23.48
CA THR A 241 4.89 -1.61 -24.61
C THR A 241 4.50 -0.14 -24.48
N ALA A 242 5.38 0.77 -24.87
CA ALA A 242 5.15 2.21 -24.75
C ALA A 242 3.82 2.67 -25.38
N SER A 243 3.43 2.05 -26.50
CA SER A 243 2.17 2.31 -27.20
C SER A 243 0.92 1.89 -26.42
N ALA A 244 1.01 0.86 -25.58
CA ALA A 244 -0.11 0.36 -24.77
C ALA A 244 -0.23 1.04 -23.40
N PHE A 245 0.79 1.79 -22.98
CA PHE A 245 0.78 2.45 -21.68
C PHE A 245 -0.40 3.39 -21.45
N PRO A 246 -0.85 4.24 -22.39
CA PRO A 246 -2.01 5.11 -22.18
C PRO A 246 -3.28 4.33 -21.78
N ASP A 247 -3.51 3.15 -22.38
CA ASP A 247 -4.67 2.33 -22.07
C ASP A 247 -4.58 1.69 -20.69
N ILE A 248 -3.39 1.19 -20.34
CA ILE A 248 -3.14 0.61 -19.02
C ILE A 248 -3.17 1.69 -17.92
N LEU A 249 -2.77 2.92 -18.23
CA LEU A 249 -2.84 4.04 -17.29
C LEU A 249 -4.29 4.39 -16.91
N ARG A 250 -5.24 4.20 -17.83
CA ARG A 250 -6.67 4.33 -17.51
C ARG A 250 -7.08 3.29 -16.46
N GLN A 251 -6.60 2.05 -16.59
CA GLN A 251 -6.84 1.00 -15.59
C GLN A 251 -6.28 1.40 -14.22
N TYR A 252 -5.05 1.94 -14.15
CA TYR A 252 -4.51 2.43 -12.87
C TYR A 252 -5.34 3.57 -12.25
N SER A 253 -6.02 4.37 -13.05
CA SER A 253 -6.93 5.41 -12.52
C SER A 253 -8.19 4.79 -11.90
N ILE A 254 -8.72 3.72 -12.49
CA ILE A 254 -9.82 2.93 -11.91
C ILE A 254 -9.34 2.26 -10.61
N VAL A 255 -8.12 1.71 -10.58
CA VAL A 255 -7.51 1.16 -9.36
C VAL A 255 -7.49 2.18 -8.24
N HIS A 256 -7.14 3.44 -8.53
CA HIS A 256 -7.17 4.49 -7.50
C HIS A 256 -8.59 4.75 -6.97
N ALA A 257 -9.58 4.82 -7.85
CA ALA A 257 -10.98 5.00 -7.43
C ALA A 257 -11.46 3.81 -6.57
N SER A 258 -11.22 2.58 -7.01
CA SER A 258 -11.59 1.37 -6.27
C SER A 258 -10.82 1.22 -4.95
N ASN A 259 -9.57 1.68 -4.88
CA ASN A 259 -8.83 1.80 -3.62
C ASN A 259 -9.58 2.74 -2.66
N CYS A 260 -10.02 3.90 -3.12
CA CYS A 260 -10.74 4.85 -2.28
C CYS A 260 -12.02 4.23 -1.71
N GLU A 261 -12.82 3.57 -2.55
CA GLU A 261 -14.03 2.87 -2.12
C GLU A 261 -13.75 1.75 -1.11
N PHE A 262 -12.81 0.86 -1.42
CA PHE A 262 -12.49 -0.28 -0.56
C PHE A 262 -11.94 0.14 0.81
N ILE A 263 -11.08 1.18 0.83
CA ILE A 263 -10.54 1.72 2.07
C ILE A 263 -11.62 2.47 2.86
N GLN A 264 -12.52 3.20 2.20
CA GLN A 264 -13.65 3.84 2.86
C GLN A 264 -14.59 2.82 3.50
N GLU A 265 -14.97 1.77 2.77
CA GLU A 265 -15.77 0.67 3.32
C GLU A 265 -15.10 0.03 4.54
N SER A 266 -13.78 -0.22 4.46
CA SER A 266 -13.00 -0.78 5.56
C SER A 266 -12.95 0.16 6.77
N TYR A 267 -12.73 1.45 6.53
CA TYR A 267 -12.71 2.49 7.55
C TYR A 267 -14.06 2.56 8.28
N ASP A 268 -15.15 2.71 7.52
CA ASP A 268 -16.49 2.84 8.08
C ASP A 268 -16.93 1.55 8.81
N LYS A 269 -16.52 0.38 8.29
CA LYS A 269 -16.75 -0.90 8.97
C LYS A 269 -15.94 -1.03 10.27
N PHE A 270 -14.74 -0.45 10.36
CA PHE A 270 -13.96 -0.48 11.60
C PHE A 270 -14.64 0.36 12.69
N TYR A 271 -14.94 1.63 12.38
CA TYR A 271 -15.41 2.58 13.38
C TYR A 271 -16.87 2.38 13.80
N ARG A 272 -17.69 1.69 13.00
CA ARG A 272 -19.08 1.38 13.32
C ARG A 272 -19.26 0.68 14.68
N ASP A 273 -18.31 -0.17 15.03
CA ASP A 273 -18.36 -1.08 16.18
C ASP A 273 -17.00 -1.16 16.91
N ALA A 274 -16.08 -0.21 16.67
CA ALA A 274 -14.75 -0.22 17.27
C ALA A 274 -14.76 -0.20 18.81
N TYR A 275 -15.81 0.38 19.40
CA TYR A 275 -16.06 0.44 20.83
C TYR A 275 -16.78 -0.81 21.40
N LYS A 276 -17.19 -1.75 20.53
CA LYS A 276 -17.87 -3.00 20.90
C LYS A 276 -16.98 -4.22 20.69
N ASP A 277 -16.29 -4.27 19.56
CA ASP A 277 -15.40 -5.37 19.21
C ASP A 277 -14.08 -5.23 19.96
N TRP A 278 -13.80 -6.16 20.87
CA TRP A 278 -12.59 -6.15 21.69
C TRP A 278 -11.31 -6.01 20.86
N SER A 279 -11.21 -6.71 19.73
CA SER A 279 -10.02 -6.68 18.87
C SER A 279 -9.80 -5.31 18.22
N LYS A 280 -10.87 -4.59 17.90
CA LYS A 280 -10.81 -3.21 17.40
C LYS A 280 -10.56 -2.21 18.52
N THR A 281 -11.15 -2.45 19.69
CA THR A 281 -10.96 -1.63 20.88
C THR A 281 -9.49 -1.58 21.29
N GLN A 282 -8.84 -2.74 21.37
CA GLN A 282 -7.42 -2.83 21.75
C GLN A 282 -6.50 -2.05 20.80
N VAL A 283 -6.86 -1.94 19.53
CA VAL A 283 -6.07 -1.18 18.54
C VAL A 283 -6.10 0.33 18.82
N LEU A 284 -7.21 0.85 19.34
CA LEU A 284 -7.41 2.29 19.59
C LEU A 284 -7.14 2.69 21.05
N LEU A 285 -7.09 1.72 21.95
CA LEU A 285 -6.98 1.94 23.39
C LEU A 285 -5.76 2.78 23.81
N PRO A 286 -4.56 2.64 23.20
CA PRO A 286 -3.41 3.49 23.53
C PRO A 286 -3.65 4.98 23.20
N ASP A 287 -4.26 5.27 22.06
CA ASP A 287 -4.57 6.64 21.64
C ASP A 287 -5.65 7.24 22.55
N PHE A 288 -6.66 6.45 22.92
CA PHE A 288 -7.68 6.85 23.90
C PHE A 288 -7.07 7.17 25.26
N ASN A 289 -6.22 6.29 25.79
CA ASN A 289 -5.59 6.48 27.09
C ASN A 289 -4.68 7.71 27.14
N THR A 290 -4.02 8.05 26.02
CA THR A 290 -3.23 9.29 25.91
C THR A 290 -4.08 10.53 26.17
N LEU A 291 -5.36 10.52 25.76
CA LEU A 291 -6.30 11.63 25.96
C LEU A 291 -7.07 11.53 27.30
N ALA A 292 -7.46 10.32 27.70
CA ALA A 292 -8.37 10.09 28.83
C ALA A 292 -7.68 10.08 30.20
N LYS A 293 -6.44 9.57 30.30
CA LYS A 293 -5.74 9.48 31.60
C LYS A 293 -5.51 10.82 32.29
N PRO A 294 -5.08 11.90 31.59
CA PRO A 294 -4.95 13.21 32.22
C PRO A 294 -6.27 13.72 32.80
N ALA A 295 -7.38 13.52 32.06
CA ALA A 295 -8.72 13.88 32.50
C ALA A 295 -9.12 13.11 33.78
N LEU A 296 -8.87 11.80 33.81
CA LEU A 296 -9.13 10.96 34.98
C LEU A 296 -8.34 11.44 36.20
N ARG A 297 -7.03 11.68 36.06
CA ARG A 297 -6.19 12.16 37.18
C ARG A 297 -6.70 13.49 37.75
N MET A 298 -7.16 14.39 36.89
CA MET A 298 -7.74 15.66 37.33
C MET A 298 -9.10 15.48 38.00
N ALA A 299 -9.94 14.58 37.50
CA ALA A 299 -11.21 14.25 38.12
C ALA A 299 -10.99 13.67 39.53
N LEU A 300 -10.10 12.69 39.66
CA LEU A 300 -9.74 12.10 40.96
C LEU A 300 -9.22 13.17 41.93
N TYR A 301 -8.29 14.03 41.48
CA TYR A 301 -7.78 15.11 42.33
C TYR A 301 -8.86 16.08 42.80
N ARG A 302 -9.86 16.41 41.96
CA ARG A 302 -10.97 17.28 42.38
C ARG A 302 -11.80 16.68 43.52
N HIS A 303 -12.00 15.36 43.51
CA HIS A 303 -12.84 14.65 44.49
C HIS A 303 -12.07 14.19 45.73
N THR A 304 -10.80 13.80 45.60
CA THR A 304 -10.00 13.23 46.70
C THR A 304 -8.96 14.18 47.27
N ARG A 305 -8.61 15.25 46.54
CA ARG A 305 -7.46 16.14 46.81
C ARG A 305 -6.12 15.41 46.86
N LYS A 306 -6.02 14.23 46.27
CA LYS A 306 -4.81 13.41 46.17
C LYS A 306 -4.47 13.11 44.71
N PHE A 307 -3.18 13.01 44.42
CA PHE A 307 -2.72 12.47 43.15
C PHE A 307 -2.71 10.95 43.25
N ALA A 308 -3.66 10.30 42.56
CA ALA A 308 -3.73 8.85 42.47
C ALA A 308 -2.87 8.33 41.31
N THR A 309 -2.26 7.17 41.51
CA THR A 309 -1.75 6.37 40.40
C THR A 309 -2.94 5.75 39.68
N THR A 310 -2.97 5.86 38.36
CA THR A 310 -4.08 5.37 37.52
C THR A 310 -3.55 4.38 36.52
N SER A 311 -4.18 3.20 36.41
CA SER A 311 -3.90 2.28 35.31
C SER A 311 -4.54 2.77 34.01
N ASP A 312 -4.48 1.94 32.97
CA ASP A 312 -5.12 2.21 31.69
C ASP A 312 -6.63 2.03 31.81
N LEU A 313 -7.38 3.02 31.32
CA LEU A 313 -8.82 2.88 31.16
C LEU A 313 -9.07 1.81 30.09
N SER A 314 -10.06 0.97 30.33
CA SER A 314 -10.55 -0.01 29.35
C SER A 314 -12.02 0.27 29.00
N LEU A 315 -12.48 -0.32 27.91
CA LEU A 315 -13.86 -0.18 27.45
C LEU A 315 -14.52 -1.55 27.43
N SER A 316 -15.77 -1.60 27.89
CA SER A 316 -16.61 -2.79 27.79
C SER A 316 -18.00 -2.45 27.28
N TRP A 317 -18.50 -3.26 26.34
CA TRP A 317 -19.85 -3.12 25.81
C TRP A 317 -20.76 -4.19 26.41
N SER A 318 -21.86 -3.77 27.03
CA SER A 318 -22.88 -4.69 27.51
C SER A 318 -23.97 -4.85 26.46
N GLU A 319 -24.05 -6.02 25.81
CA GLU A 319 -25.15 -6.31 24.88
C GLU A 319 -26.52 -6.27 25.57
N LYS A 320 -26.61 -6.72 26.82
CA LYS A 320 -27.87 -6.75 27.58
C LYS A 320 -28.40 -5.36 27.91
N LYS A 321 -27.49 -4.42 28.22
CA LYS A 321 -27.85 -3.05 28.59
C LYS A 321 -27.78 -2.09 27.40
N GLU A 322 -27.28 -2.56 26.26
CA GLU A 322 -26.89 -1.73 25.10
C GLU A 322 -26.10 -0.48 25.51
N ALA A 323 -25.17 -0.66 26.46
CA ALA A 323 -24.48 0.43 27.12
C ALA A 323 -22.96 0.21 27.09
N LEU A 324 -22.25 1.31 26.84
CA LEU A 324 -20.79 1.36 26.93
C LEU A 324 -20.37 1.72 28.34
N SER A 325 -19.44 0.94 28.89
CA SER A 325 -18.75 1.24 30.13
C SER A 325 -17.31 1.65 29.86
N VAL A 326 -16.85 2.66 30.60
CA VAL A 326 -15.44 3.04 30.71
C VAL A 326 -14.96 2.54 32.06
N ASP A 327 -14.18 1.48 32.02
CA ASP A 327 -13.77 0.75 33.21
C ASP A 327 -12.48 1.35 33.75
N ILE A 328 -12.51 1.74 35.02
CA ILE A 328 -11.42 2.43 35.70
C ILE A 328 -10.83 1.53 36.78
N ASP A 329 -9.52 1.35 36.73
CA ASP A 329 -8.74 0.66 37.75
C ASP A 329 -7.70 1.63 38.35
N ALA A 330 -7.84 1.93 39.64
CA ALA A 330 -6.92 2.76 40.40
C ALA A 330 -7.09 2.52 41.92
N ASP A 331 -6.03 2.79 42.69
CA ASP A 331 -5.94 2.47 44.13
C ASP A 331 -7.08 3.05 45.00
N ASP A 332 -7.67 4.18 44.58
CA ASP A 332 -8.73 4.91 45.30
C ASP A 332 -10.10 4.85 44.59
N ILE A 333 -10.32 3.88 43.69
CA ILE A 333 -11.61 3.69 43.00
C ILE A 333 -12.47 2.68 43.75
N ASP A 334 -13.55 3.19 44.36
CA ASP A 334 -14.66 2.38 44.89
C ASP A 334 -15.99 2.78 44.23
N LEU A 335 -17.09 2.13 44.64
CA LEU A 335 -18.42 2.39 44.08
C LEU A 335 -18.90 3.84 44.33
N ASP A 336 -18.50 4.46 45.44
CA ASP A 336 -18.86 5.85 45.75
C ASP A 336 -18.10 6.83 44.84
N MET A 337 -16.81 6.58 44.61
CA MET A 337 -16.01 7.34 43.66
C MET A 337 -16.54 7.21 42.23
N VAL A 338 -16.89 6.00 41.78
CA VAL A 338 -17.52 5.79 40.48
C VAL A 338 -18.84 6.55 40.35
N ALA A 339 -19.67 6.58 41.41
CA ALA A 339 -20.90 7.37 41.42
C ALA A 339 -20.62 8.88 41.28
N LYS A 340 -19.59 9.40 41.97
CA LYS A 340 -19.14 10.80 41.84
C LYS A 340 -18.62 11.11 40.44
N LEU A 341 -17.81 10.23 39.84
CA LEU A 341 -17.31 10.39 38.47
C LEU A 341 -18.46 10.37 37.45
N ASN A 342 -19.48 9.52 37.67
CA ASN A 342 -20.68 9.50 36.84
C ASN A 342 -21.52 10.79 36.95
N GLN A 343 -21.35 11.59 38.01
CA GLN A 343 -22.00 12.90 38.17
C GLN A 343 -21.09 14.07 37.75
N ASP A 344 -19.79 13.84 37.54
CA ASP A 344 -18.83 14.86 37.12
C ASP A 344 -19.02 15.20 35.63
N LYS A 345 -19.78 16.28 35.37
CA LYS A 345 -20.08 16.77 34.02
C LYS A 345 -18.82 17.16 33.24
N GLN A 346 -17.80 17.69 33.92
CA GLN A 346 -16.56 18.10 33.25
C GLN A 346 -15.79 16.86 32.78
N PHE A 347 -15.59 15.89 33.67
CA PHE A 347 -14.90 14.65 33.33
C PHE A 347 -15.64 13.88 32.23
N LYS A 348 -16.97 13.76 32.33
CA LYS A 348 -17.79 13.14 31.28
C LYS A 348 -17.60 13.83 29.93
N LYS A 349 -17.55 15.17 29.89
CA LYS A 349 -17.32 15.90 28.65
C LYS A 349 -15.92 15.64 28.06
N GLU A 350 -14.90 15.58 28.91
CA GLU A 350 -13.52 15.29 28.49
C GLU A 350 -13.40 13.86 27.90
N ILE A 351 -14.02 12.87 28.56
CA ILE A 351 -14.06 11.48 28.06
C ILE A 351 -14.92 11.35 26.80
N ALA A 352 -16.07 12.00 26.73
CA ALA A 352 -16.89 12.04 25.51
C ALA A 352 -16.10 12.61 24.32
N THR A 353 -15.30 13.65 24.57
CA THR A 353 -14.43 14.24 23.53
C THR A 353 -13.35 13.25 23.09
N ALA A 354 -12.71 12.53 24.02
CA ALA A 354 -11.74 11.49 23.69
C ALA A 354 -12.37 10.33 22.89
N MET A 355 -13.57 9.90 23.28
CA MET A 355 -14.35 8.86 22.58
C MET A 355 -14.73 9.27 21.16
N ALA A 356 -15.24 10.49 20.98
CA ALA A 356 -15.58 11.02 19.67
C ALA A 356 -14.34 11.10 18.77
N ASN A 357 -13.21 11.56 19.31
CA ASN A 357 -11.96 11.70 18.55
C ASN A 357 -11.31 10.37 18.17
N VAL A 358 -11.34 9.38 19.06
CA VAL A 358 -10.60 8.12 18.87
C VAL A 358 -11.48 7.01 18.33
N PHE A 359 -12.70 6.86 18.84
CA PHE A 359 -13.63 5.78 18.50
C PHE A 359 -14.76 6.21 17.56
N HIS A 360 -14.93 7.51 17.31
CA HIS A 360 -16.10 8.07 16.62
C HIS A 360 -17.42 7.71 17.30
N TYR A 361 -17.38 7.57 18.63
CA TYR A 361 -18.53 7.25 19.44
C TYR A 361 -19.10 8.52 20.08
N GLU A 362 -20.37 8.80 19.80
CA GLU A 362 -21.12 9.95 20.34
C GLU A 362 -22.29 9.52 21.25
N GLY A 363 -22.41 8.22 21.54
CA GLY A 363 -23.47 7.70 22.39
C GLY A 363 -23.20 7.89 23.89
N ASP A 364 -24.16 7.47 24.71
CA ASP A 364 -24.04 7.51 26.16
C ASP A 364 -23.04 6.47 26.68
N PHE A 365 -22.42 6.77 27.81
CA PHE A 365 -21.55 5.85 28.54
C PHE A 365 -21.61 6.12 30.05
N SER A 366 -21.22 5.11 30.82
CA SER A 366 -21.02 5.21 32.27
C SER A 366 -19.61 4.80 32.65
N PHE A 367 -19.14 5.25 33.81
CA PHE A 367 -17.94 4.70 34.43
C PHE A 367 -18.30 3.50 35.30
N ASP A 368 -17.44 2.49 35.32
CA ASP A 368 -17.55 1.32 36.20
C ASP A 368 -16.16 0.94 36.74
N ILE A 369 -16.13 0.05 37.74
CA ILE A 369 -14.88 -0.46 38.32
C ILE A 369 -14.27 -1.48 37.34
N GLY A 370 -13.02 -1.25 36.96
CA GLY A 370 -12.24 -2.22 36.19
C GLY A 370 -11.97 -3.48 37.00
N ILE A 371 -12.20 -4.65 36.38
CA ILE A 371 -11.78 -5.93 36.95
C ILE A 371 -10.38 -6.22 36.36
N PRO A 372 -9.31 -6.34 37.16
CA PRO A 372 -8.01 -6.71 36.64
C PRO A 372 -8.07 -8.10 36.01
N PHE A 373 -7.58 -8.25 34.77
CA PHE A 373 -7.45 -9.52 34.05
C PHE A 373 -5.98 -9.90 33.83
#